data_AF-A0A960ASU3-F1
#
_entry.id   AF-A0A960ASU3-F1
#
_cell.length_a   1.000
_cell.length_b   1.000
_cell.length_c   1.000
_cell.angle_alpha   90.00
_cell.angle_beta   90.00
_cell.angle_gamma   90.00
#
_symmetry.space_group_name_H-M   'P 1'
#
loop_
_entity.id
_entity.type
_entity.pdbx_description
1 polymer ?
#
loop_
_entity_poly.entity_id
_entity_poly.type
_entity_poly.pdbx_seq_one_letter_code
_entity_poly.pdbx_strand_id
1 'polypeptide(L)'
;MSRSYRRADAAIHVRCSTGGPEQFLWRNRLYRVNQVLQQWERSAVWWKDVRTTPTGRDHQTWRVEASAGRCDAEGVYELSLDPASGQWYLLRTFD
;
A
#
# COMPACT_ATOMS: atom_id res chain seq x y z
N MET A 1 1.87 -8.89 -23.09
CA MET A 1 0.85 -8.02 -22.47
C MET A 1 1.53 -7.21 -21.39
N SER A 2 2.01 -6.02 -21.73
CA SER A 2 2.82 -5.20 -20.83
C SER A 2 1.90 -4.47 -19.86
N ARG A 3 1.74 -5.03 -18.65
CA ARG A 3 1.09 -4.35 -17.53
C ARG A 3 1.80 -3.01 -17.32
N SER A 4 1.08 -1.92 -17.48
CA SER A 4 1.64 -0.57 -17.30
C SER A 4 1.81 -0.30 -15.82
N TYR A 5 3.06 -0.24 -15.35
CA TYR A 5 3.39 0.05 -13.97
C TYR A 5 3.50 1.56 -13.78
N ARG A 6 2.53 2.20 -13.11
CA ARG A 6 2.72 3.55 -12.57
C ARG A 6 3.14 3.43 -11.11
N ARG A 7 4.39 3.81 -10.83
CA ARG A 7 4.84 4.02 -9.46
C ARG A 7 4.18 5.30 -8.95
N ALA A 8 3.19 5.14 -8.09
CA ALA A 8 2.75 6.23 -7.25
C ALA A 8 3.65 6.22 -6.01
N ASP A 9 4.03 7.37 -5.48
CA ASP A 9 4.62 7.48 -4.15
C ASP A 9 3.81 8.56 -3.42
N ALA A 10 2.49 8.35 -3.44
CA ALA A 10 1.53 9.31 -2.91
C ALA A 10 1.12 8.85 -1.53
N ALA A 11 1.22 9.75 -0.55
CA ALA A 11 0.59 9.56 0.74
C ALA A 11 -0.92 9.42 0.54
N ILE A 12 -1.50 8.39 1.13
CA ILE A 12 -2.92 8.05 1.03
C ILE A 12 -3.50 7.85 2.43
N HIS A 13 -4.81 8.01 2.56
CA HIS A 13 -5.50 7.62 3.78
C HIS A 13 -6.07 6.22 3.59
N VAL A 14 -5.68 5.30 4.47
CA VAL A 14 -6.14 3.91 4.47
C VAL A 14 -6.88 3.67 5.77
N ARG A 15 -8.07 3.10 5.67
CA ARG A 15 -8.83 2.58 6.79
C ARG A 15 -8.50 1.10 6.95
N CYS A 16 -8.00 0.73 8.12
CA CYS A 16 -7.71 -0.65 8.47
C CYS A 16 -8.81 -1.22 9.37
N SER A 17 -9.06 -2.51 9.21
CA SER A 17 -9.80 -3.34 10.16
C SER A 17 -8.85 -4.36 10.80
N THR A 18 -9.37 -5.21 11.68
CA THR A 18 -8.61 -6.26 12.38
C THR A 18 -7.90 -7.23 11.42
N GLY A 19 -8.32 -7.31 10.15
CA GLY A 19 -7.74 -8.19 9.12
C GLY A 19 -6.89 -7.49 8.06
N GLY A 20 -6.65 -6.17 8.17
CA GLY A 20 -5.84 -5.42 7.20
C GLY A 20 -6.57 -4.22 6.56
N PRO A 21 -6.05 -3.67 5.46
CA PRO A 21 -6.63 -2.50 4.80
C PRO A 21 -8.00 -2.83 4.18
N GLU A 22 -9.04 -2.09 4.56
CA GLU A 22 -10.41 -2.28 4.08
C GLU A 22 -10.79 -1.26 3.00
N GLN A 23 -10.32 -0.01 3.13
CA GLN A 23 -10.64 1.06 2.20
C GLN A 23 -9.49 2.05 2.13
N PHE A 24 -9.31 2.73 1.01
CA PHE A 24 -8.35 3.81 0.89
C PHE A 24 -8.82 4.93 -0.03
N LEU A 25 -8.36 6.15 0.25
CA LEU A 25 -8.62 7.32 -0.58
C LEU A 25 -7.44 7.58 -1.51
N TRP A 26 -7.71 7.63 -2.82
CA TRP A 26 -6.71 7.96 -3.82
C TRP A 26 -7.31 8.82 -4.92
N ARG A 27 -6.64 9.92 -5.29
CA ARG A 27 -7.09 10.89 -6.32
C ARG A 27 -8.53 11.38 -6.10
N ASN A 28 -8.89 11.67 -4.86
CA ASN A 28 -10.23 12.09 -4.45
C ASN A 28 -11.35 11.06 -4.75
N ARG A 29 -10.99 9.76 -4.85
CA ARG A 29 -11.92 8.65 -4.98
C ARG A 29 -11.69 7.65 -3.84
N LEU A 30 -12.77 7.07 -3.34
CA LEU A 30 -12.72 6.00 -2.34
C LEU A 30 -12.67 4.65 -3.04
N TYR A 31 -11.61 3.90 -2.75
CA TYR A 31 -11.41 2.54 -3.19
C TYR A 31 -11.72 1.60 -2.03
N ARG A 32 -12.59 0.62 -2.28
CA ARG A 32 -12.86 -0.46 -1.33
C ARG A 32 -11.96 -1.64 -1.66
N VAL A 33 -11.24 -2.14 -0.68
CA VAL A 33 -10.48 -3.38 -0.81
C VAL A 33 -11.47 -4.54 -0.79
N ASN A 34 -11.50 -5.29 -1.89
CA ASN A 34 -12.34 -6.47 -2.04
C ASN A 34 -11.58 -7.71 -1.54
N GLN A 35 -10.27 -7.78 -1.82
CA GLN A 35 -9.43 -8.89 -1.39
C GLN A 35 -7.99 -8.44 -1.12
N VAL A 36 -7.38 -8.98 -0.06
CA VAL A 36 -5.92 -8.88 0.14
C VAL A 36 -5.27 -10.06 -0.58
N LEU A 37 -4.54 -9.78 -1.65
CA LEU A 37 -3.90 -10.81 -2.47
C LEU A 37 -2.62 -11.32 -1.81
N GLN A 38 -1.85 -10.41 -1.20
CA GLN A 38 -0.58 -10.75 -0.60
C GLN A 38 -0.20 -9.71 0.46
N GLN A 39 0.43 -10.17 1.54
CA GLN A 39 1.05 -9.30 2.55
C GLN A 39 2.49 -9.73 2.74
N TRP A 40 3.39 -8.77 2.88
CA TRP A 40 4.78 -9.04 3.23
C TRP A 40 5.40 -7.84 3.95
N GLU A 41 6.35 -8.14 4.83
CA GLU A 41 7.16 -7.14 5.47
C GLU A 41 8.34 -6.84 4.55
N ARG A 42 8.45 -5.58 4.13
CA ARG A 42 9.56 -5.11 3.33
C ARG A 42 10.54 -4.43 4.27
N SER A 43 11.61 -5.14 4.60
CA SER A 43 12.72 -4.53 5.30
C SER A 43 13.23 -3.32 4.52
N ALA A 44 13.37 -2.19 5.22
CA ALA A 44 14.08 -1.04 4.72
C ALA A 44 15.58 -1.37 4.68
N VAL A 45 16.01 -2.23 3.74
CA VAL A 45 17.37 -2.79 3.78
C VAL A 45 18.41 -1.76 3.27
N TRP A 46 19.48 -1.65 4.08
CA TRP A 46 20.91 -1.33 3.86
C TRP A 46 21.47 0.07 3.52
N TRP A 47 20.71 1.05 3.05
CA TRP A 47 21.30 2.37 2.73
C TRP A 47 21.26 3.39 3.87
N LYS A 48 20.57 3.08 4.98
CA LYS A 48 20.64 3.85 6.22
C LYS A 48 21.48 3.10 7.23
N ASP A 49 22.56 3.75 7.66
CA ASP A 49 23.48 3.34 8.72
C ASP A 49 22.74 2.62 9.87
N VAL A 50 23.06 1.34 10.06
CA VAL A 50 22.53 0.47 11.12
C VAL A 50 22.86 1.00 12.53
N ARG A 51 23.70 2.05 12.64
CA ARG A 51 24.18 2.60 13.91
C ARG A 51 23.30 3.69 14.52
N THR A 52 22.42 4.34 13.75
CA THR A 52 21.66 5.50 14.24
C THR A 52 20.18 5.22 14.55
N THR A 53 19.64 4.06 14.15
CA THR A 53 18.25 3.69 14.47
C THR A 53 18.21 2.26 15.01
N PRO A 54 17.99 2.04 16.32
CA PRO A 54 17.90 0.70 16.91
C PRO A 54 16.69 -0.11 16.42
N THR A 55 15.81 0.51 15.63
CA THR A 55 14.60 -0.10 15.08
C THR A 55 14.57 0.15 13.58
N GLY A 56 15.28 -0.65 12.80
CA GLY A 56 14.96 -0.82 11.38
C GLY A 56 13.56 -1.42 11.29
N ARG A 57 12.51 -0.60 11.41
CA ARG A 57 11.14 -1.09 11.36
C ARG A 57 10.82 -1.43 9.91
N ASP A 58 10.50 -2.70 9.68
CA ASP A 58 10.10 -3.20 8.38
C ASP A 58 8.82 -2.49 7.91
N HIS A 59 8.80 -1.96 6.69
CA HIS A 59 7.59 -1.39 6.11
C HIS A 59 6.66 -2.53 5.75
N GLN A 60 5.47 -2.56 6.35
CA GLN A 60 4.49 -3.57 5.98
C GLN A 60 3.88 -3.19 4.62
N THR A 61 3.86 -4.13 3.69
CA THR A 61 3.36 -3.93 2.33
C THR A 61 2.22 -4.91 2.06
N TRP A 62 1.12 -4.41 1.51
CA TRP A 62 -0.04 -5.19 1.12
C TRP A 62 -0.31 -4.97 -0.35
N ARG A 63 -0.50 -6.08 -1.05
CA ARG A 63 -1.08 -6.09 -2.38
C ARG A 63 -2.56 -6.43 -2.24
N VAL A 64 -3.40 -5.52 -2.70
CA VAL A 64 -4.84 -5.60 -2.55
C VAL A 64 -5.53 -5.44 -3.88
N GLU A 65 -6.62 -6.15 -4.07
CA GLU A 65 -7.58 -5.88 -5.12
C GLU A 65 -8.63 -4.90 -4.57
N ALA A 66 -8.84 -3.81 -5.29
CA ALA A 66 -9.78 -2.79 -4.88
C ALA A 66 -10.54 -2.19 -6.07
N SER A 67 -11.74 -1.70 -5.81
CA SER A 67 -12.57 -1.04 -6.82
C SER A 67 -13.15 0.28 -6.31
N ALA A 68 -13.29 1.26 -7.21
CA ALA A 68 -13.93 2.55 -6.93
C ALA A 68 -15.44 2.48 -7.22
N GLY A 69 -16.16 1.68 -6.43
CA GLY A 69 -17.60 1.46 -6.62
C GLY A 69 -17.92 0.30 -7.59
N ARG A 70 -19.21 0.07 -7.85
CA ARG A 70 -19.69 -1.12 -8.61
C ARG A 70 -19.43 -1.09 -10.12
N CYS A 71 -19.16 0.08 -10.69
CA CYS A 71 -19.03 0.25 -12.14
C CYS A 71 -17.59 0.50 -12.61
N ASP A 72 -16.65 0.69 -11.68
CA ASP A 72 -15.22 0.83 -12.01
C ASP A 72 -14.58 -0.55 -12.11
N ALA A 73 -13.55 -0.67 -12.93
CA ALA A 73 -12.75 -1.88 -13.03
C ALA A 73 -12.08 -2.19 -11.69
N GLU A 74 -12.06 -3.48 -11.31
CA GLU A 74 -11.19 -3.95 -10.24
C GLU A 74 -9.73 -3.74 -10.63
N GLY A 75 -9.01 -2.98 -9.81
CA GLY A 75 -7.59 -2.74 -9.97
C GLY A 75 -6.83 -3.42 -8.83
N VAL A 76 -5.57 -3.77 -9.09
CA VAL A 76 -4.68 -4.26 -8.04
C VAL A 76 -3.77 -3.10 -7.60
N TYR A 77 -3.62 -2.94 -6.30
CA TYR A 77 -2.91 -1.83 -5.67
C TYR A 77 -1.89 -2.36 -4.67
N GLU A 78 -0.71 -1.75 -4.63
CA GLU A 78 0.29 -2.01 -3.59
C GLU A 78 0.30 -0.84 -2.60
N LEU A 79 -0.08 -1.13 -1.36
CA LEU A 79 -0.12 -0.20 -0.24
C LEU A 79 1.06 -0.51 0.68
N SER A 80 1.73 0.51 1.20
CA SER A 80 2.78 0.34 2.20
C SER A 80 2.50 1.22 3.41
N LEU A 81 2.60 0.63 4.59
CA LEU A 81 2.55 1.33 5.87
C LEU A 81 3.97 1.57 6.33
N ASP A 82 4.28 2.83 6.59
CA ASP A 82 5.45 3.19 7.39
C ASP A 82 5.11 3.08 8.88
N PRO A 83 5.64 2.08 9.61
CA PRO A 83 5.38 1.90 11.03
C PRO A 83 6.07 2.97 11.91
N ALA A 84 6.96 3.79 11.37
CA ALA A 84 7.59 4.89 12.11
C ALA A 84 6.67 6.11 12.20
N SER A 85 6.03 6.47 11.08
CA SER A 85 5.12 7.61 10.97
C SER A 85 3.64 7.23 11.08
N GLY A 86 3.30 5.95 10.93
CA GLY A 86 1.92 5.50 10.75
C GLY A 86 1.33 5.88 9.40
N GLN A 87 2.14 6.40 8.47
CA GLN A 87 1.68 6.92 7.20
C GLN A 87 1.55 5.81 6.16
N TRP A 88 0.48 5.89 5.37
CA TRP A 88 0.24 4.98 4.26
C TRP A 88 0.66 5.59 2.93
N TYR A 89 1.25 4.77 2.08
CA TYR A 89 1.71 5.12 0.75
C TYR A 89 1.13 4.15 -0.27
N LEU A 90 0.61 4.68 -1.38
CA LEU A 90 0.34 3.87 -2.55
C LEU A 90 1.63 3.76 -3.35
N LEU A 91 2.21 2.56 -3.45
CA LEU A 91 3.47 2.31 -4.15
C LEU A 91 3.25 2.04 -5.65
N ARG A 92 2.25 1.23 -5.98
CA ARG A 92 1.97 0.83 -7.37
C ARG A 92 0.49 0.61 -7.61
N THR A 93 0.10 0.94 -8.83
CA THR A 93 -1.19 0.57 -9.41
C THR A 93 -0.96 -0.42 -10.55
N PHE A 94 -1.71 -1.50 -10.55
CA PHE A 94 -1.75 -2.50 -11.60
C PHE A 94 -3.11 -2.35 -12.28
N ASP A 95 -3.10 -1.79 -13.48
CA ASP A 95 -4.23 -1.79 -14.42
C ASP A 95 -4.35 -3.16 -15.12
#